data_AF-A0A517P618-F1
#
_entry.id   AF-A0A517P618-F1
#
_cell.length_a   1.000
_cell.length_b   1.000
_cell.length_c   1.000
_cell.angle_alpha   90.00
_cell.angle_beta   90.00
_cell.angle_gamma   90.00
#
_symmetry.space_group_name_H-M   'P 1'
#
loop_
_entity.id
_entity.type
_entity.pdbx_description
1 polymer ?
#
loop_
_entity_poly.entity_id
_entity_poly.type
_entity_poly.pdbx_seq_one_letter_code
_entity_poly.pdbx_strand_id
1 'polypeptide(L)'
;MFRCQNCGTVVPPRTKTRSATVQRRPVEYAERTAEVQGRRGRARTRTIDRGGFGHEIIRELKICPACADILEEAPIPEKPVREVFDDEDYDMGDDERDDDDKD
;
A
#
# COMPACT_ATOMS: atom_id res chain seq x y z
N MET A 1 -14.79 29.13 -10.01
CA MET A 1 -15.61 29.21 -8.79
C MET A 1 -15.94 27.78 -8.40
N PHE A 2 -15.79 27.41 -7.14
CA PHE A 2 -16.08 26.05 -6.65
C PHE A 2 -16.56 26.11 -5.20
N ARG A 3 -17.29 25.10 -4.74
CA ARG A 3 -17.69 25.00 -3.33
C ARG A 3 -16.65 24.17 -2.57
N CYS A 4 -16.09 24.73 -1.50
CA CYS A 4 -15.20 24.00 -0.61
C CYS A 4 -15.98 22.84 0.03
N GLN A 5 -15.46 21.62 -0.09
CA GLN A 5 -16.11 20.44 0.47
C GLN A 5 -15.90 20.28 1.98
N ASN A 6 -14.97 21.04 2.57
CA ASN A 6 -14.73 21.07 4.01
C ASN A 6 -15.63 22.09 4.72
N CYS A 7 -15.52 23.39 4.37
CA CYS A 7 -16.27 24.46 5.03
C CYS A 7 -17.57 24.86 4.31
N GLY A 8 -17.84 24.35 3.10
CA GLY A 8 -19.06 24.65 2.35
C GLY A 8 -19.09 26.02 1.66
N THR A 9 -18.08 26.88 1.86
CA THR A 9 -18.00 28.21 1.27
C THR A 9 -17.81 28.14 -0.25
N VAL A 10 -18.44 29.06 -0.98
CA VAL A 10 -18.23 29.20 -2.42
C VAL A 10 -17.05 30.12 -2.70
N VAL A 11 -16.02 29.56 -3.32
CA VAL A 11 -14.74 30.21 -3.59
C VAL A 11 -14.81 30.93 -4.94
N PRO A 12 -14.37 32.19 -5.03
CA PRO A 12 -14.45 32.98 -6.26
C PRO A 12 -13.66 32.37 -7.44
N PRO A 13 -13.92 32.82 -8.68
CA PRO A 13 -13.10 32.44 -9.83
C PRO A 13 -11.64 32.90 -9.65
N ARG A 14 -10.71 32.19 -10.31
CA ARG A 14 -9.25 32.41 -10.25
C ARG A 14 -8.57 32.11 -8.90
N THR A 15 -9.29 31.58 -7.90
CA THR A 15 -8.65 31.03 -6.70
C THR A 15 -8.19 29.59 -6.95
N LYS A 16 -6.98 29.26 -6.50
CA LYS A 16 -6.44 27.89 -6.60
C LYS A 16 -7.27 26.93 -5.75
N THR A 17 -7.62 25.78 -6.34
CA THR A 17 -8.23 24.66 -5.61
C THR A 17 -7.11 23.75 -5.10
N ARG A 18 -7.21 23.28 -3.85
CA ARG A 18 -6.33 22.22 -3.31
C ARG A 18 -7.14 20.96 -3.03
N SER A 19 -6.47 19.81 -3.08
CA SER A 19 -7.03 18.51 -2.71
C SER A 19 -6.40 18.03 -1.41
N ALA A 20 -7.24 17.65 -0.44
CA ALA A 20 -6.78 17.03 0.79
C ALA A 20 -7.29 15.58 0.87
N THR A 21 -6.39 14.65 1.15
CA THR A 21 -6.74 13.27 1.43
C THR A 21 -7.34 13.18 2.83
N VAL A 22 -8.56 12.66 2.95
CA VAL A 22 -9.25 12.49 4.25
C VAL A 22 -9.35 11.03 4.69
N GLN A 23 -9.20 10.08 3.75
CA GLN A 23 -9.31 8.67 4.06
C GLN A 23 -8.36 7.84 3.20
N ARG A 24 -7.62 6.96 3.86
CA ARG A 24 -6.74 5.96 3.24
C ARG A 24 -7.11 4.57 3.75
N ARG A 25 -6.86 3.54 2.95
CA ARG A 25 -6.95 2.13 3.37
C ARG A 25 -5.64 1.40 3.08
N PRO A 26 -5.22 0.45 3.93
CA PRO A 26 -4.20 -0.50 3.55
C PRO A 26 -4.69 -1.40 2.41
N VAL A 27 -3.81 -1.67 1.46
CA VAL A 27 -4.06 -2.55 0.32
C VAL A 27 -2.81 -3.38 0.06
N GLU A 28 -3.03 -4.65 -0.23
CA GLU A 28 -2.00 -5.55 -0.74
C GLU A 28 -2.10 -5.59 -2.27
N TYR A 29 -1.03 -5.21 -2.94
CA TYR A 29 -0.92 -5.25 -4.39
C TYR A 29 -0.33 -6.60 -4.81
N ALA A 30 -1.01 -7.28 -5.74
CA ALA A 30 -0.51 -8.53 -6.30
C ALA A 30 0.67 -8.28 -7.27
N GLU A 31 1.53 -9.30 -7.43
CA GLU A 31 2.57 -9.28 -8.45
C GLU A 31 1.96 -9.10 -9.84
N ARG A 32 2.51 -8.16 -10.62
CA ARG A 32 2.11 -7.89 -12.00
C ARG A 32 3.18 -8.38 -12.96
N THR A 33 2.78 -9.21 -13.91
CA THR A 33 3.65 -9.75 -14.96
C THR A 33 3.13 -9.43 -16.35
N ALA A 34 4.03 -9.20 -17.30
CA ALA A 34 3.70 -9.09 -18.73
C ALA A 34 4.29 -10.27 -19.51
N GLU A 35 3.54 -10.75 -20.48
CA GLU A 35 4.08 -11.64 -21.50
C GLU A 35 4.96 -10.86 -22.47
N VAL A 36 6.15 -11.38 -22.75
CA VAL A 36 7.10 -10.83 -23.72
C VAL A 36 7.51 -11.91 -24.69
N GLN A 37 7.55 -11.56 -25.97
CA GLN A 37 8.08 -12.46 -27.00
C GLN A 37 9.59 -12.62 -26.83
N GLY A 38 10.03 -13.84 -26.53
CA GLY A 38 11.45 -14.17 -26.51
C GLY A 38 12.03 -14.21 -27.92
N ARG A 39 13.36 -14.03 -28.05
CA ARG A 39 14.13 -14.04 -29.31
C ARG A 39 13.98 -15.29 -30.21
N ARG A 40 13.23 -16.31 -29.80
CA ARG A 40 13.02 -17.58 -30.53
C ARG A 40 11.55 -18.04 -30.55
N GLY A 41 10.59 -17.12 -30.47
CA GLY A 41 9.16 -17.44 -30.51
C GLY A 41 8.58 -18.08 -29.23
N ARG A 42 9.41 -18.32 -28.20
CA ARG A 42 8.95 -18.78 -26.88
C ARG A 42 8.45 -17.58 -26.07
N ALA A 43 7.20 -17.63 -25.63
CA ALA A 43 6.66 -16.68 -24.68
C ALA A 43 7.47 -16.74 -23.37
N ARG A 44 7.86 -15.58 -22.86
CA ARG A 44 8.47 -15.43 -21.53
C ARG A 44 7.63 -14.47 -20.71
N THR A 45 7.54 -14.74 -19.42
CA THR A 45 6.89 -13.83 -18.49
C THR A 45 7.94 -12.94 -17.88
N ARG A 46 7.74 -11.61 -17.92
CA ARG A 46 8.58 -10.63 -17.24
C ARG A 46 7.76 -9.99 -16.12
N THR A 47 8.23 -10.10 -14.89
CA THR A 47 7.68 -9.35 -13.77
C THR A 47 7.87 -7.86 -14.02
N ILE A 48 6.76 -7.12 -14.02
CA ILE A 48 6.71 -5.66 -14.15
C ILE A 48 6.94 -5.04 -12.78
N ASP A 49 6.24 -5.58 -11.77
CA ASP A 49 6.25 -5.13 -10.39
C ASP A 49 5.90 -6.31 -9.47
N ARG A 50 6.60 -6.46 -8.34
CA ARG A 50 6.42 -7.60 -7.41
C ARG A 50 5.19 -7.47 -6.51
N GLY A 51 4.48 -6.34 -6.57
CA GLY A 51 3.44 -6.04 -5.60
C GLY A 51 4.01 -5.69 -4.23
N GLY A 52 3.15 -5.74 -3.22
CA GLY A 52 3.49 -5.45 -1.81
C GLY A 52 2.39 -4.74 -1.04
N PHE A 53 2.66 -4.40 0.21
CA PHE A 53 1.73 -3.66 1.07
C PHE A 53 1.88 -2.15 0.88
N GLY A 54 0.75 -1.46 0.73
CA GLY A 54 0.72 -0.01 0.64
C GLY A 54 -0.60 0.58 1.10
N HIS A 55 -0.81 1.85 0.79
CA HIS A 55 -2.03 2.57 1.12
C HIS A 55 -2.67 3.19 -0.12
N GLU A 56 -3.97 2.97 -0.27
CA GLU A 56 -4.77 3.64 -1.29
C GLU A 56 -5.54 4.81 -0.68
N ILE A 57 -5.58 5.91 -1.41
CA ILE A 57 -6.42 7.07 -1.09
C ILE A 57 -7.86 6.74 -1.51
N ILE A 58 -8.75 6.61 -0.53
CA ILE A 58 -10.17 6.29 -0.79
C ILE A 58 -10.95 7.56 -1.10
N ARG A 59 -10.63 8.64 -0.39
CA ARG A 59 -11.39 9.87 -0.45
C ARG A 59 -10.51 11.10 -0.35
N GLU A 60 -10.74 12.01 -1.28
CA GLU A 60 -10.15 13.33 -1.32
C GLU A 60 -11.24 14.40 -1.34
N LEU A 61 -10.95 15.54 -0.73
CA LEU A 61 -11.81 16.71 -0.73
C LEU A 61 -11.18 17.85 -1.51
N LYS A 62 -11.97 18.54 -2.33
CA LYS A 62 -11.61 19.82 -2.94
C LYS A 62 -11.89 20.95 -1.95
N ILE A 63 -10.85 21.65 -1.54
CA ILE A 63 -10.90 22.62 -0.47
C ILE A 63 -10.35 23.98 -0.87
N CYS A 64 -10.76 25.01 -0.14
CA CYS A 64 -10.21 26.35 -0.28
C CYS A 64 -8.79 26.43 0.34
N PRO A 65 -7.97 27.42 -0.03
CA PRO A 65 -6.62 27.57 0.52
C PRO A 65 -6.59 27.62 2.05
N ALA A 66 -7.50 28.36 2.67
CA ALA A 66 -7.58 28.46 4.14
C ALA A 66 -7.84 27.11 4.83
N CYS A 67 -8.67 26.24 4.25
CA CYS A 67 -8.87 24.90 4.80
C CYS A 67 -7.69 23.97 4.52
N ALA A 68 -6.93 24.21 3.46
CA ALA A 68 -5.78 23.39 3.13
C ALA A 68 -4.63 23.65 4.09
N ASP A 69 -4.38 24.92 4.42
CA ASP A 69 -3.31 25.28 5.35
C ASP A 69 -3.54 24.65 6.75
N ILE A 70 -4.79 24.43 7.16
CA ILE A 70 -5.14 23.73 8.42
C ILE A 70 -4.97 22.20 8.30
N LEU A 71 -5.32 21.62 7.16
CA LEU A 71 -5.33 20.15 6.96
C LEU A 71 -3.96 19.58 6.58
N GLU A 72 -3.07 20.38 5.99
CA GLU A 72 -1.70 19.97 5.66
C GLU A 72 -0.85 19.68 6.91
N GLU A 73 -1.27 20.16 8.08
CA GLU A 73 -0.50 20.06 9.33
C GLU A 73 -0.86 18.82 10.18
N ALA A 74 -1.94 18.11 9.86
CA ALA A 74 -2.36 16.93 10.61
C ALA A 74 -1.82 15.63 9.97
N PRO A 75 -0.91 14.88 10.64
CA PRO A 75 -0.53 13.56 10.15
C PRO A 75 -1.75 12.63 10.18
N ILE A 76 -2.09 12.05 9.03
CA ILE A 76 -3.14 11.04 8.93
C ILE A 76 -2.65 9.83 9.73
N PRO A 77 -3.40 9.32 10.72
CA PRO A 77 -2.91 8.23 11.56
C PRO A 77 -2.66 6.98 10.72
N GLU A 78 -1.40 6.60 10.59
CA GLU A 78 -0.99 5.33 10.01
C GLU A 78 -1.36 4.23 11.00
N LYS A 79 -2.27 3.33 10.62
CA LYS A 79 -2.53 2.14 11.44
C LYS A 79 -1.29 1.24 11.36
N PRO A 80 -0.85 0.64 12.47
CA PRO A 80 0.40 -0.11 12.51
C PRO A 80 0.34 -1.27 11.52
N VAL A 81 1.38 -1.33 10.70
CA VAL A 81 1.72 -2.51 9.90
C VAL A 81 1.91 -3.66 10.89
N ARG A 82 1.23 -4.77 10.64
CA ARG A 82 1.27 -5.98 11.48
C ARG A 82 2.72 -6.28 11.86
N GLU A 83 3.01 -6.40 13.16
CA GLU A 83 4.32 -6.82 13.65
C GLU A 83 4.66 -8.16 12.99
N VAL A 84 5.79 -8.20 12.29
CA VAL A 84 6.38 -9.43 11.78
C VAL A 84 6.68 -10.27 13.02
N PHE A 85 5.99 -11.39 13.19
CA PHE A 85 6.35 -12.36 14.22
C PHE A 85 7.67 -12.98 13.76
N ASP A 86 8.75 -12.74 14.49
CA ASP A 86 10.03 -13.42 14.29
C ASP A 86 9.84 -14.92 14.54
N ASP A 87 9.91 -15.72 13.47
CA ASP A 87 9.83 -17.19 13.47
C ASP A 87 11.13 -17.84 14.03
N GLU A 88 11.67 -17.36 15.16
CA GLU A 88 12.93 -17.89 15.75
C GLU A 88 12.75 -19.14 16.64
N ASP A 89 11.53 -19.66 16.81
CA ASP A 89 11.24 -20.80 17.72
C ASP A 89 11.00 -22.15 16.99
N TYR A 90 11.60 -22.39 15.81
CA TYR A 90 11.66 -23.74 15.23
C TYR A 90 12.73 -24.58 15.94
N ASP A 91 12.37 -25.09 17.13
CA ASP A 91 13.08 -26.16 17.83
C ASP A 91 12.94 -27.48 17.05
N MET A 92 13.87 -27.72 16.12
CA MET A 92 14.06 -29.00 15.46
C MET A 92 14.62 -29.99 16.49
N GLY A 93 13.71 -30.64 17.22
CA GLY A 93 14.03 -31.74 18.13
C GLY A 93 14.87 -32.81 17.43
N ASP A 94 15.95 -33.18 18.09
CA ASP A 94 16.90 -34.24 17.75
C ASP A 94 16.15 -35.57 17.51
N ASP A 95 16.00 -35.97 16.25
CA ASP A 95 15.56 -37.32 15.86
C ASP A 95 16.71 -38.30 16.17
N GLU A 96 16.71 -38.84 17.40
CA GLU A 96 17.52 -39.99 17.79
C GLU A 96 17.26 -41.14 16.80
N ARG A 97 18.26 -41.46 15.98
CA ARG A 97 18.25 -42.67 15.17
C ARG A 97 18.56 -43.86 16.08
N ASP A 98 17.53 -44.63 16.40
CA ASP A 98 17.68 -45.98 16.91
C ASP A 98 18.34 -46.85 15.80
N ASP A 99 19.63 -47.13 15.98
CA ASP A 99 20.36 -48.18 15.27
C ASP A 99 19.87 -49.55 15.78
N ASP A 100 18.75 -50.04 15.22
CA ASP A 100 18.35 -51.44 15.40
C ASP A 100 19.19 -52.35 14.48
N ASP A 101 20.16 -53.00 15.11
CA ASP A 101 20.85 -54.21 14.65
C ASP A 101 19.90 -55.22 14.00
N LYS A 102 20.26 -55.72 12.81
CA LYS A 102 19.75 -57.00 12.31
C LYS A 102 20.89 -57.87 11.79
N ASP A 103 21.06 -58.99 12.48
CA ASP A 103 21.85 -60.20 12.16
C ASP A 103 21.65 -60.75 10.73
#